data_AF-A9XZS9-F1
#
_entry.id   AF-A9XZS9-F1
#
_cell.length_a   1.000
_cell.length_b   1.000
_cell.length_c   1.000
_cell.angle_alpha   90.00
_cell.angle_beta   90.00
_cell.angle_gamma   90.00
#
_symmetry.space_group_name_H-M   'P 1'
#
loop_
_entity.id
_entity.type
_entity.pdbx_description
1 polymer ?
#
loop_
_entity_poly.entity_id
_entity_poly.type
_entity_poly.pdbx_seq_one_letter_code
_entity_poly.pdbx_strand_id
1 'polypeptide(L)'
;VEEVDAIIDKSGSAVFAEIQGYIDCCIKLSGMPDLTLSFLNPRLFDDVSFHPCVRFKRWESERILSFVPPDGNFRLMSYHIVTQNIVAIPLYLRHNISFRDSGGGRLDITVGPKQTMGKVVEGVILEVPMPKCVLNVTLSPTQGKYSFDPVSKVLMWEVGRIEPTRLPNLRGTISLQSGSPPPDSNPAITVQFSINQLAVSGLKVNRL
;
A
#
# COMPACT_ATOMS: atom_id res chain seq x y z
N VAL A 1 10.24 -4.58 -6.89
CA VAL A 1 8.83 -4.26 -6.53
C VAL A 1 8.69 -4.50 -5.04
N GLU A 2 7.95 -3.64 -4.35
CA GLU A 2 7.66 -3.78 -2.93
C GLU A 2 6.15 -3.71 -2.71
N GLU A 3 5.67 -4.51 -1.77
CA GLU A 3 4.33 -4.50 -1.21
C GLU A 3 4.44 -4.03 0.25
N VAL A 4 3.49 -3.22 0.69
CA VAL A 4 3.47 -2.66 2.04
C VAL A 4 2.13 -2.96 2.69
N ASP A 5 2.19 -3.77 3.74
CA ASP A 5 1.05 -4.08 4.59
C ASP A 5 1.13 -3.24 5.85
N ALA A 6 0.07 -2.51 6.17
CA ALA A 6 0.06 -1.66 7.36
C ALA A 6 -1.33 -1.54 7.99
N ILE A 7 -1.36 -1.53 9.32
CA ILE A 7 -2.53 -1.21 10.12
C ILE A 7 -2.32 0.16 10.76
N ILE A 8 -3.18 1.10 10.42
CA ILE A 8 -3.14 2.47 10.94
C ILE A 8 -4.34 2.68 11.87
N ASP A 9 -4.10 3.17 13.08
CA ASP A 9 -5.18 3.49 14.01
C ASP A 9 -5.92 4.79 13.63
N LYS A 10 -7.02 5.07 14.33
CA LYS A 10 -7.84 6.27 14.13
C LYS A 10 -7.12 7.60 14.38
N SER A 11 -5.95 7.57 15.03
CA SER A 11 -5.11 8.76 15.27
C SER A 11 -4.12 9.02 14.14
N GLY A 12 -3.98 8.07 13.19
CA GLY A 12 -3.01 8.11 12.11
C GLY A 12 -1.66 7.48 12.48
N SER A 13 -1.58 6.75 13.59
CA SER A 13 -0.38 6.05 14.05
C SER A 13 -0.33 4.64 13.48
N ALA A 14 0.83 4.22 12.99
CA ALA A 14 1.02 2.85 12.51
C ALA A 14 1.12 1.90 13.71
N VAL A 15 0.19 0.95 13.80
CA VAL A 15 0.16 -0.12 14.81
C VAL A 15 1.01 -1.30 14.36
N PHE A 16 0.96 -1.58 13.06
CA PHE A 16 1.71 -2.64 12.40
C PHE A 16 2.09 -2.15 11.01
N ALA A 17 3.29 -2.49 10.56
CA ALA A 17 3.69 -2.32 9.18
C ALA A 17 4.81 -3.30 8.83
N GLU A 18 4.71 -3.90 7.65
CA GLU A 18 5.75 -4.76 7.09
C GLU A 18 5.91 -4.46 5.59
N ILE A 19 7.09 -4.80 5.06
CA ILE A 19 7.38 -4.64 3.65
C ILE A 19 7.93 -5.97 3.14
N GLN A 20 7.28 -6.52 2.13
CA GLN A 20 7.80 -7.62 1.33
C GLN A 20 8.20 -7.09 -0.04
N GLY A 21 9.27 -7.63 -0.59
CA GLY A 21 9.76 -7.17 -1.88
C GLY A 21 10.48 -8.25 -2.67
N TYR A 22 10.67 -7.96 -3.94
CA TYR A 22 11.45 -8.81 -4.83
C TYR A 22 12.14 -8.00 -5.91
N ILE A 23 13.22 -8.58 -6.45
CA ILE A 23 13.99 -8.07 -7.58
C ILE A 23 13.85 -9.07 -8.71
N ASP A 24 13.12 -8.67 -9.75
CA ASP A 24 13.08 -9.40 -11.01
C ASP A 24 14.09 -8.79 -11.98
N CYS A 25 14.70 -9.64 -12.80
CA CYS A 25 15.68 -9.26 -13.81
C CYS A 25 15.17 -9.62 -15.20
N CYS A 26 15.47 -8.77 -16.18
CA CYS A 26 15.33 -9.05 -17.60
C CYS A 26 16.73 -9.01 -18.22
N ILE A 27 17.31 -10.16 -18.51
CA ILE A 27 18.70 -10.30 -18.97
C ILE A 27 18.74 -10.54 -20.47
N LYS A 28 19.44 -9.64 -21.16
CA LYS A 28 19.68 -9.66 -22.61
C LYS A 28 21.16 -9.39 -22.88
N LEU A 29 22.01 -10.25 -22.33
CA LEU A 29 23.46 -10.16 -22.42
C LEU A 29 23.99 -11.36 -23.21
N SER A 30 25.08 -11.19 -23.95
CA SER A 30 25.69 -12.28 -24.72
C SER A 30 26.70 -13.06 -23.89
N GLY A 31 26.79 -14.37 -24.11
CA GLY A 31 27.78 -15.23 -23.46
C GLY A 31 27.40 -15.59 -22.01
N MET A 32 28.39 -15.66 -21.12
CA MET A 32 28.21 -15.98 -19.69
C MET A 32 28.71 -14.82 -18.82
N PRO A 33 27.95 -13.72 -18.72
CA PRO A 33 28.37 -12.55 -17.96
C PRO A 33 28.38 -12.85 -16.45
N ASP A 34 29.42 -12.38 -15.74
CA ASP A 34 29.48 -12.41 -14.28
C ASP A 34 29.09 -11.03 -13.74
N LEU A 35 27.94 -10.93 -13.08
CA LEU A 35 27.37 -9.67 -12.60
C LEU A 35 27.58 -9.50 -11.10
N THR A 36 27.72 -8.24 -10.68
CA THR A 36 27.89 -7.86 -9.27
C THR A 36 26.97 -6.70 -8.91
N LEU A 37 25.83 -7.02 -8.28
CA LEU A 37 24.87 -6.04 -7.78
C LEU A 37 25.15 -5.73 -6.31
N SER A 38 25.17 -4.45 -5.96
CA SER A 38 25.29 -4.00 -4.56
C SER A 38 24.32 -2.87 -4.24
N PHE A 39 23.98 -2.73 -2.96
CA PHE A 39 23.02 -1.76 -2.44
C PHE A 39 23.73 -0.73 -1.55
N LEU A 40 23.15 0.47 -1.42
CA LEU A 40 23.64 1.49 -0.49
C LEU A 40 23.31 1.12 0.96
N ASN A 41 22.21 0.40 1.16
CA ASN A 41 21.64 0.06 2.45
C ASN A 41 21.26 -1.44 2.53
N PRO A 42 22.22 -2.36 2.33
CA PRO A 42 21.95 -3.81 2.31
C PRO A 42 21.55 -4.39 3.68
N ARG A 43 21.70 -3.61 4.76
CA ARG A 43 21.28 -4.02 6.11
C ARG A 43 19.76 -3.95 6.32
N LEU A 44 19.02 -3.40 5.34
CA LEU A 44 17.57 -3.41 5.38
C LEU A 44 16.98 -4.80 5.13
N PHE A 45 17.71 -5.68 4.47
CA PHE A 45 17.23 -7.02 4.17
C PHE A 45 17.34 -7.92 5.40
N ASP A 46 16.24 -8.55 5.78
CA ASP A 46 16.19 -9.55 6.83
C ASP A 46 16.09 -10.97 6.22
N ASP A 47 14.86 -11.44 6.02
CA ASP A 47 14.55 -12.77 5.48
C ASP A 47 14.64 -12.75 3.96
N VAL A 48 15.74 -13.27 3.42
CA VAL A 48 16.07 -13.24 1.99
C VAL A 48 16.05 -14.63 1.37
N SER A 49 15.44 -14.73 0.19
CA SER A 49 15.49 -15.92 -0.65
C SER A 49 16.13 -15.56 -1.99
N PHE A 50 17.07 -16.40 -2.45
CA PHE A 50 17.86 -16.15 -3.65
C PHE A 50 17.54 -17.13 -4.77
N HIS A 51 17.69 -16.67 -6.01
CA HIS A 51 17.81 -17.55 -7.15
C HIS A 51 19.07 -18.43 -7.04
N PRO A 52 19.05 -19.69 -7.50
CA PRO A 52 20.22 -20.59 -7.45
C PRO A 52 21.49 -20.07 -8.13
N CYS A 53 21.38 -19.07 -9.01
CA CYS A 53 22.54 -18.47 -9.67
C CYS A 53 23.38 -17.56 -8.76
N VAL A 54 22.86 -17.20 -7.58
CA VAL A 54 23.52 -16.30 -6.62
C VAL A 54 24.55 -17.06 -5.79
N ARG A 55 25.76 -16.52 -5.71
CA ARG A 55 26.84 -17.03 -4.87
C ARG A 55 26.61 -16.63 -3.41
N PHE A 56 25.87 -17.47 -2.67
CA PHE A 56 25.48 -17.21 -1.27
C PHE A 56 26.64 -16.78 -0.35
N LYS A 57 27.81 -17.45 -0.45
CA LYS A 57 28.98 -17.12 0.39
C LYS A 57 29.41 -15.65 0.28
N ARG A 58 29.28 -15.05 -0.91
CA ARG A 58 29.65 -13.64 -1.14
C ARG A 58 28.60 -12.67 -0.60
N TRP A 59 27.33 -13.06 -0.63
CA TRP A 59 26.28 -12.32 0.07
C TRP A 59 26.50 -12.33 1.58
N GLU A 60 26.83 -13.50 2.14
CA GLU A 60 27.07 -13.70 3.57
C GLU A 60 28.25 -12.87 4.09
N SER A 61 29.36 -12.79 3.33
CA SER A 61 30.56 -12.05 3.72
C SER A 61 30.50 -10.55 3.40
N GLU A 62 30.04 -10.19 2.21
CA GLU A 62 30.19 -8.82 1.67
C GLU A 62 28.86 -8.07 1.53
N ARG A 63 27.71 -8.76 1.68
CA ARG A 63 26.39 -8.25 1.31
C ARG A 63 26.32 -7.75 -0.14
N ILE A 64 26.99 -8.49 -1.01
CA ILE A 64 27.04 -8.27 -2.46
C ILE A 64 26.41 -9.47 -3.17
N LEU A 65 25.52 -9.20 -4.12
CA LEU A 65 24.95 -10.22 -5.00
C LEU A 65 25.90 -10.43 -6.17
N SER A 66 26.48 -11.63 -6.24
CA SER A 66 27.34 -12.04 -7.35
C SER A 66 26.76 -13.28 -8.01
N PHE A 67 26.55 -13.24 -9.32
CA PHE A 67 25.81 -14.27 -10.03
C PHE A 67 26.12 -14.28 -11.53
N VAL A 68 25.98 -15.46 -12.15
CA VAL A 68 25.91 -15.61 -13.61
C VAL A 68 24.42 -15.82 -13.94
N PRO A 69 23.72 -14.82 -14.49
CA PRO A 69 22.27 -14.88 -14.65
C PRO A 69 21.83 -15.88 -15.74
N PRO A 70 20.67 -16.52 -15.58
CA PRO A 70 19.95 -17.11 -16.71
C PRO A 70 19.53 -16.06 -17.74
N ASP A 71 19.36 -16.48 -18.99
CA ASP A 71 18.81 -15.64 -20.04
C ASP A 71 17.32 -15.36 -19.83
N GLY A 72 16.88 -14.16 -20.22
CA GLY A 72 15.47 -13.78 -20.17
C GLY A 72 15.03 -13.24 -18.81
N ASN A 73 13.79 -13.56 -18.41
CA ASN A 73 13.17 -13.01 -17.21
C ASN A 73 13.21 -14.01 -16.06
N PHE A 74 13.72 -13.60 -14.90
CA PHE A 74 13.68 -14.43 -13.69
C PHE A 74 13.68 -13.56 -12.43
N ARG A 75 13.29 -14.15 -11.30
CA ARG A 75 13.38 -13.52 -9.98
C ARG A 75 14.76 -13.76 -9.38
N LEU A 76 15.53 -12.70 -9.17
CA LEU A 76 16.87 -12.76 -8.59
C LEU A 76 16.83 -12.99 -7.08
N MET A 77 15.95 -12.27 -6.38
CA MET A 77 15.74 -12.43 -4.94
C MET A 77 14.36 -11.96 -4.50
N SER A 78 13.85 -12.52 -3.42
CA SER A 78 12.77 -11.96 -2.60
C SER A 78 13.27 -11.68 -1.19
N TYR A 79 12.63 -10.73 -0.51
CA TYR A 79 13.06 -10.26 0.79
C TYR A 79 11.89 -9.77 1.64
N HIS A 80 12.04 -9.88 2.95
CA HIS A 80 11.26 -9.15 3.94
C HIS A 80 12.11 -8.10 4.64
N ILE A 81 11.46 -7.01 5.05
CA ILE A 81 12.06 -5.94 5.84
C ILE A 81 11.21 -5.79 7.10
N VAL A 82 11.70 -6.33 8.21
CA VAL A 82 11.08 -6.20 9.53
C VAL A 82 11.65 -4.94 10.17
N THR A 83 10.96 -3.82 9.97
CA THR A 83 11.52 -2.54 10.40
C THR A 83 11.60 -2.41 11.92
N GLN A 84 12.80 -2.18 12.45
CA GLN A 84 13.02 -1.59 13.79
C GLN A 84 12.62 -0.10 13.85
N ASN A 85 12.40 0.54 12.68
CA ASN A 85 11.99 1.94 12.52
C ASN A 85 10.53 2.04 12.02
N ILE A 86 9.94 3.21 12.12
CA ILE A 86 8.57 3.47 11.64
C ILE A 86 8.57 3.38 10.10
N VAL A 87 7.86 2.40 9.52
CA VAL A 87 7.62 2.32 8.07
C VAL A 87 7.03 3.64 7.59
N ALA A 88 7.61 4.17 6.50
CA ALA A 88 7.17 5.43 5.94
C ALA A 88 5.85 5.25 5.18
N ILE A 89 4.72 5.39 5.88
CA ILE A 89 3.40 5.22 5.28
C ILE A 89 3.16 6.32 4.23
N PRO A 90 2.92 5.97 2.96
CA PRO A 90 2.92 6.94 1.86
C PRO A 90 1.62 7.76 1.78
N LEU A 91 0.54 7.32 2.41
CA LEU A 91 -0.77 7.97 2.41
C LEU A 91 -1.26 8.24 3.83
N TYR A 92 -2.18 9.19 3.95
CA TYR A 92 -3.00 9.33 5.15
C TYR A 92 -4.48 9.45 4.76
N LEU A 93 -5.34 9.05 5.70
CA LEU A 93 -6.77 9.27 5.63
C LEU A 93 -7.19 10.24 6.74
N ARG A 94 -7.92 11.29 6.37
CA ARG A 94 -8.76 12.02 7.33
C ARG A 94 -10.18 11.52 7.17
N HIS A 95 -10.77 11.04 8.24
CA HIS A 95 -12.11 10.48 8.21
C HIS A 95 -12.99 11.08 9.31
N ASN A 96 -14.26 11.30 8.97
CA ASN A 96 -15.33 11.58 9.93
C ASN A 96 -16.52 10.71 9.53
N ILE A 97 -16.69 9.61 10.26
CA ILE A 97 -17.80 8.67 10.08
C ILE A 97 -18.58 8.69 11.38
N SER A 98 -19.88 8.95 11.27
CA SER A 98 -20.80 9.01 12.41
C SER A 98 -22.12 8.38 12.05
N PHE A 99 -22.68 7.66 13.01
CA PHE A 99 -24.01 7.05 12.95
C PHE A 99 -24.89 7.69 14.02
N ARG A 100 -26.18 7.89 13.72
CA ARG A 100 -27.15 8.53 14.61
C ARG A 100 -28.32 7.59 14.86
N ASP A 101 -28.84 7.62 16.08
CA ASP A 101 -30.01 6.83 16.50
C ASP A 101 -31.27 7.12 15.65
N SER A 102 -31.34 8.32 15.06
CA SER A 102 -32.46 8.77 14.23
C SER A 102 -32.49 8.18 12.81
N GLY A 103 -31.85 7.03 12.57
CA GLY A 103 -31.89 6.34 11.28
C GLY A 103 -30.98 6.94 10.18
N GLY A 104 -29.95 7.70 10.56
CA GLY A 104 -29.06 8.34 9.59
C GLY A 104 -27.61 8.42 10.05
N GLY A 105 -26.72 8.81 9.15
CA GLY A 105 -25.30 8.98 9.44
C GLY A 105 -24.63 9.92 8.46
N ARG A 106 -23.36 10.21 8.71
CA ARG A 106 -22.52 11.06 7.86
C ARG A 106 -21.19 10.38 7.62
N LEU A 107 -20.73 10.46 6.37
CA LEU A 107 -19.41 10.02 5.95
C LEU A 107 -18.69 11.21 5.32
N ASP A 108 -17.43 11.40 5.68
CA ASP A 108 -16.51 12.35 5.08
C ASP A 108 -15.11 11.74 5.13
N ILE A 109 -14.55 11.37 3.98
CA ILE A 109 -13.24 10.74 3.86
C ILE A 109 -12.41 11.57 2.89
N THR A 110 -11.22 11.97 3.33
CA THR A 110 -10.22 12.65 2.50
C THR A 110 -8.95 11.83 2.49
N VAL A 111 -8.43 11.53 1.30
CA VAL A 111 -7.15 10.83 1.13
C VAL A 111 -6.09 11.84 0.69
N GLY A 112 -4.87 11.73 1.25
CA GLY A 112 -3.77 12.60 0.87
C GLY A 112 -2.41 11.93 0.95
N PRO A 113 -1.40 12.47 0.23
CA PRO A 113 -0.03 11.97 0.30
C PRO A 113 0.62 12.33 1.63
N LYS A 114 1.41 11.42 2.20
CA LYS A 114 2.19 11.63 3.43
C LYS A 114 3.69 11.58 3.14
N GLN A 115 4.26 10.39 2.94
CA GLN A 115 5.70 10.17 2.70
C GLN A 115 5.94 9.54 1.32
N THR A 116 5.57 10.26 0.25
CA THR A 116 5.72 9.76 -1.13
C THR A 116 7.03 10.16 -1.80
N MET A 117 7.89 10.94 -1.13
CA MET A 117 9.13 11.49 -1.70
C MET A 117 8.89 12.27 -3.02
N GLY A 118 7.74 12.94 -3.13
CA GLY A 118 7.33 13.68 -4.33
C GLY A 118 6.86 12.80 -5.48
N LYS A 119 6.82 11.47 -5.31
CA LYS A 119 6.26 10.56 -6.29
C LYS A 119 4.73 10.61 -6.26
N VAL A 120 4.15 10.37 -7.44
CA VAL A 120 2.71 10.38 -7.66
C VAL A 120 2.13 9.07 -7.10
N VAL A 121 1.02 9.18 -6.39
CA VAL A 121 0.22 8.02 -5.98
C VAL A 121 -0.90 7.82 -6.97
N GLU A 122 -1.04 6.60 -7.48
CA GLU A 122 -2.03 6.24 -8.48
C GLU A 122 -2.73 4.92 -8.16
N GLY A 123 -3.75 4.58 -8.95
CA GLY A 123 -4.56 3.39 -8.71
C GLY A 123 -5.23 3.37 -7.33
N VAL A 124 -5.51 4.53 -6.74
CA VAL A 124 -6.02 4.61 -5.37
C VAL A 124 -7.48 4.16 -5.32
N ILE A 125 -7.74 3.13 -4.53
CA ILE A 125 -9.06 2.55 -4.29
C ILE A 125 -9.26 2.40 -2.78
N LEU A 126 -10.40 2.88 -2.27
CA LEU A 126 -10.80 2.66 -0.89
C LEU A 126 -11.98 1.69 -0.84
N GLU A 127 -11.90 0.72 0.06
CA GLU A 127 -12.95 -0.25 0.35
C GLU A 127 -13.39 -0.09 1.81
N VAL A 128 -14.70 0.04 2.03
CA VAL A 128 -15.30 0.22 3.36
C VAL A 128 -16.43 -0.78 3.54
N PRO A 129 -16.22 -1.87 4.31
CA PRO A 129 -17.29 -2.81 4.67
C PRO A 129 -18.23 -2.14 5.67
N MET A 130 -19.38 -1.68 5.20
CA MET A 130 -20.36 -0.97 6.03
C MET A 130 -21.06 -1.92 7.01
N PRO A 131 -21.44 -1.43 8.19
CA PRO A 131 -22.27 -2.17 9.14
C PRO A 131 -23.59 -2.63 8.52
N LYS A 132 -24.11 -3.78 8.97
CA LYS A 132 -25.34 -4.40 8.41
C LYS A 132 -26.57 -3.49 8.45
N CYS A 133 -26.64 -2.59 9.43
CA CYS A 133 -27.72 -1.61 9.58
C CYS A 133 -27.71 -0.51 8.49
N VAL A 134 -26.66 -0.40 7.68
CA VAL A 134 -26.59 0.56 6.56
C VAL A 134 -27.44 0.04 5.41
N LEU A 135 -28.46 0.81 5.02
CA LEU A 135 -29.35 0.50 3.90
C LEU A 135 -28.82 1.06 2.59
N ASN A 136 -28.33 2.29 2.61
CA ASN A 136 -27.81 2.99 1.44
C ASN A 136 -26.83 4.10 1.85
N VAL A 137 -26.04 4.58 0.89
CA VAL A 137 -25.21 5.78 1.03
C VAL A 137 -25.50 6.75 -0.12
N THR A 138 -25.48 8.04 0.17
CA THR A 138 -25.65 9.10 -0.84
C THR A 138 -24.48 10.05 -0.71
N LEU A 139 -23.46 9.82 -1.54
CA LEU A 139 -22.16 10.46 -1.44
C LEU A 139 -21.86 11.29 -2.68
N SER A 140 -21.02 12.30 -2.52
CA SER A 140 -20.53 13.18 -3.57
C SER A 140 -19.00 13.16 -3.56
N PRO A 141 -18.35 12.44 -4.49
CA PRO A 141 -16.91 12.50 -4.66
C PRO A 141 -16.49 13.83 -5.29
N THR A 142 -15.41 14.45 -4.80
CA THR A 142 -14.74 15.56 -5.50
C THR A 142 -13.87 15.05 -6.65
N GLN A 143 -13.52 13.77 -6.61
CA GLN A 143 -12.71 13.08 -7.60
C GLN A 143 -13.05 11.58 -7.61
N GLY A 144 -12.99 10.98 -8.79
CA GLY A 144 -13.23 9.56 -8.97
C GLY A 144 -14.72 9.22 -8.93
N LYS A 145 -15.02 7.94 -8.75
CA LYS A 145 -16.39 7.42 -8.68
C LYS A 145 -16.51 6.44 -7.53
N TYR A 146 -17.71 6.29 -6.97
CA TYR A 146 -17.98 5.31 -5.93
C TYR A 146 -19.12 4.40 -6.34
N SER A 147 -19.17 3.21 -5.74
CA SER A 147 -20.29 2.29 -5.79
C SER A 147 -20.56 1.75 -4.39
N PHE A 148 -21.82 1.43 -4.12
CA PHE A 148 -22.22 0.76 -2.89
C PHE A 148 -23.09 -0.43 -3.25
N ASP A 149 -22.70 -1.62 -2.82
CA ASP A 149 -23.52 -2.80 -2.94
C ASP A 149 -24.36 -2.99 -1.66
N PRO A 150 -25.69 -2.84 -1.71
CA PRO A 150 -26.55 -2.99 -0.55
C PRO A 150 -26.67 -4.44 -0.07
N VAL A 151 -26.23 -5.44 -0.86
CA VAL A 151 -26.22 -6.86 -0.49
C VAL A 151 -24.97 -7.20 0.31
N SER A 152 -23.78 -7.00 -0.27
CA SER A 152 -22.51 -7.25 0.44
C SER A 152 -22.17 -6.17 1.48
N LYS A 153 -22.87 -5.02 1.45
CA LYS A 153 -22.62 -3.84 2.29
C LYS A 153 -21.25 -3.21 2.06
N VAL A 154 -20.65 -3.38 0.89
CA VAL A 154 -19.33 -2.81 0.58
C VAL A 154 -19.48 -1.49 -0.17
N LEU A 155 -18.87 -0.42 0.36
CA LEU A 155 -18.64 0.84 -0.35
C LEU A 155 -17.24 0.79 -0.99
N MET A 156 -17.19 0.98 -2.30
CA MET A 156 -15.96 1.13 -3.06
C MET A 156 -15.82 2.58 -3.55
N TRP A 157 -14.65 3.18 -3.42
CA TRP A 157 -14.32 4.47 -4.01
C TRP A 157 -13.04 4.36 -4.84
N GLU A 158 -13.20 4.44 -6.16
CA GLU A 158 -12.12 4.50 -7.13
C GLU A 158 -11.68 5.96 -7.33
N VAL A 159 -10.62 6.36 -6.62
CA VAL A 159 -10.09 7.73 -6.63
C VAL A 159 -9.24 7.99 -7.87
N GLY A 160 -8.45 7.00 -8.27
CA GLY A 160 -7.46 7.11 -9.33
C GLY A 160 -6.15 7.76 -8.86
N ARG A 161 -5.72 8.84 -9.51
CA ARG A 161 -4.44 9.51 -9.26
C ARG A 161 -4.57 10.66 -8.25
N ILE A 162 -3.75 10.71 -7.22
CA ILE A 162 -3.78 11.81 -6.24
C ILE A 162 -2.90 12.98 -6.70
N GLU A 163 -3.50 14.16 -6.82
CA GLU A 163 -2.80 15.41 -7.07
C GLU A 163 -2.66 16.21 -5.77
N PRO A 164 -1.46 16.71 -5.41
CA PRO A 164 -1.25 17.41 -4.14
C PRO A 164 -2.02 18.73 -4.01
N THR A 165 -2.38 19.36 -5.13
CA THR A 165 -3.04 20.68 -5.18
C THR A 165 -4.51 20.62 -4.74
N ARG A 166 -5.18 19.50 -4.97
CA ARG A 166 -6.59 19.29 -4.59
C ARG A 166 -6.78 17.86 -4.10
N LEU A 167 -6.88 17.71 -2.78
CA LEU A 167 -7.04 16.39 -2.18
C LEU A 167 -8.41 15.78 -2.53
N PRO A 168 -8.44 14.50 -2.95
CA PRO A 168 -9.69 13.79 -3.17
C PRO A 168 -10.48 13.66 -1.88
N ASN A 169 -11.80 13.87 -1.97
CA ASN A 169 -12.74 13.77 -0.87
C ASN A 169 -14.00 13.03 -1.33
N LEU A 170 -14.56 12.23 -0.44
CA LEU A 170 -15.86 11.58 -0.57
C LEU A 170 -16.70 11.91 0.66
N ARG A 171 -17.82 12.60 0.46
CA ARG A 171 -18.68 13.01 1.58
C ARG A 171 -20.15 12.88 1.28
N GLY A 172 -20.96 12.67 2.31
CA GLY A 172 -22.41 12.63 2.17
C GLY A 172 -23.11 11.99 3.36
N THR A 173 -24.28 11.42 3.09
CA THR A 173 -25.15 10.83 4.12
C THR A 173 -25.21 9.32 4.02
N ILE A 174 -25.38 8.67 5.16
CA ILE A 174 -25.63 7.25 5.30
C ILE A 174 -27.08 7.09 5.76
N SER A 175 -27.83 6.19 5.14
CA SER A 175 -29.18 5.81 5.58
C SER A 175 -29.11 4.54 6.39
N LEU A 176 -29.64 4.58 7.62
CA LEU A 176 -29.67 3.42 8.52
C LEU A 176 -31.07 2.85 8.60
N GLN A 177 -31.15 1.56 8.94
CA GLN A 177 -32.40 0.91 9.27
C GLN A 177 -32.99 1.51 10.55
N SER A 178 -34.23 2.01 10.47
CA SER A 178 -34.95 2.58 11.61
C SER A 178 -35.00 1.62 12.79
N GLY A 179 -34.72 2.13 13.99
CA GLY A 179 -34.74 1.35 15.24
C GLY A 179 -33.52 0.43 15.44
N SER A 180 -32.56 0.41 14.51
CA SER A 180 -31.27 -0.26 14.75
C SER A 180 -30.37 0.61 15.61
N PRO A 181 -29.68 0.06 16.62
CA PRO A 181 -28.70 0.82 17.37
C PRO A 181 -27.52 1.23 16.47
N PRO A 182 -26.85 2.35 16.76
CA PRO A 182 -25.59 2.69 16.12
C PRO A 182 -24.56 1.57 16.29
N PRO A 183 -23.70 1.35 15.29
CA PRO A 183 -22.57 0.44 15.41
C PRO A 183 -21.62 0.85 16.55
N ASP A 184 -21.04 -0.13 17.25
CA ASP A 184 -20.09 0.11 18.35
C ASP A 184 -18.78 0.77 17.87
N SER A 185 -18.42 0.58 16.60
CA SER A 185 -17.22 1.16 16.00
C SER A 185 -17.43 1.52 14.53
N ASN A 186 -16.63 2.47 14.05
CA ASN A 186 -16.54 2.75 12.63
C ASN A 186 -15.91 1.57 11.87
N PRO A 187 -16.31 1.34 10.61
CA PRO A 187 -15.71 0.29 9.79
C PRO A 187 -14.24 0.59 9.51
N ALA A 188 -13.44 -0.47 9.35
CA ALA A 188 -12.08 -0.34 8.82
C ALA A 188 -12.15 0.13 7.36
N ILE A 189 -11.11 0.83 6.91
CA ILE A 189 -10.99 1.32 5.53
C ILE A 189 -9.75 0.67 4.94
N THR A 190 -9.94 -0.20 3.96
CA THR A 190 -8.84 -0.81 3.20
C THR A 190 -8.46 0.13 2.07
N VAL A 191 -7.17 0.37 1.87
CA VAL A 191 -6.66 1.24 0.81
C VAL A 191 -5.70 0.46 -0.07
N GLN A 192 -5.98 0.42 -1.36
CA GLN A 192 -5.06 -0.07 -2.38
C GLN A 192 -4.52 1.12 -3.16
N PHE A 193 -3.24 1.06 -3.53
CA PHE A 193 -2.58 2.11 -4.30
C PHE A 193 -1.30 1.56 -4.93
N SER A 194 -0.75 2.30 -5.89
CA SER A 194 0.59 2.08 -6.44
C SER A 194 1.37 3.38 -6.50
N ILE A 195 2.70 3.26 -6.35
CA ILE A 195 3.64 4.38 -6.49
C ILE A 195 4.78 3.91 -7.37
N ASN A 196 4.85 4.46 -8.57
CA ASN A 196 5.93 4.17 -9.48
C ASN A 196 7.23 4.88 -9.07
N GLN A 197 8.37 4.20 -9.29
CA GLN A 197 9.72 4.70 -8.99
C GLN A 197 9.96 5.02 -7.51
N LEU A 198 9.32 4.29 -6.60
CA LEU A 198 9.55 4.36 -5.16
C LEU A 198 9.74 2.95 -4.59
N ALA A 199 10.82 2.74 -3.85
CA ALA A 199 10.91 1.66 -2.87
C ALA A 199 10.56 2.29 -1.51
N VAL A 200 9.45 1.87 -0.92
CA VAL A 200 8.93 2.41 0.35
C VAL A 200 9.86 2.08 1.52
N SER A 201 10.65 1.01 1.41
CA SER A 201 11.72 0.71 2.36
C SER A 201 12.90 1.70 2.32
N GLY A 202 12.98 2.51 1.27
CA GLY A 202 14.14 3.33 0.97
C GLY A 202 15.32 2.55 0.38
N LEU A 203 15.15 1.28 0.00
CA LEU A 203 16.17 0.47 -0.67
C LEU A 203 16.71 1.19 -1.92
N LYS A 204 18.03 1.25 -2.04
CA LYS A 204 18.72 1.85 -3.19
C LYS A 204 19.83 0.96 -3.71
N VAL A 205 19.82 0.75 -5.03
CA VAL A 205 20.93 0.15 -5.76
C VAL A 205 22.10 1.12 -5.75
N ASN A 206 23.30 0.59 -5.49
CA ASN A 206 24.57 1.33 -5.55
C ASN A 206 25.21 1.19 -6.94
N ARG A 207 25.43 -0.06 -7.36
CA ARG A 207 26.03 -0.42 -8.66
C ARG A 207 25.59 -1.81 -9.09
N LEU A 208 25.54 -2.03 -10.40
CA LEU A 208 25.42 -3.31 -11.09
C LEU A 208 26.59 -3.47 -12.06
#